data_AF-A0A4R5C1J6-F1
#
_entry.id   AF-A0A4R5C1J6-F1
#
_cell.length_a   1.000
_cell.length_b   1.000
_cell.length_c   1.000
_cell.angle_alpha   90.00
_cell.angle_beta   90.00
_cell.angle_gamma   90.00
#
_symmetry.space_group_name_H-M   'P 1'
#
loop_
_entity.id
_entity.type
_entity.pdbx_description
1 polymer ?
#
loop_
_entity_poly.entity_id
_entity_poly.type
_entity_poly.pdbx_seq_one_letter_code
_entity_poly.pdbx_strand_id
1 'polypeptide(L)'
;LFAGGTLRDEAEMIARDALGWELEARGHRLTDFGDDAYTRGRAHPMIDPTLRLEALRAEAADDGCGVLLLDVVLGHGAEPDPSALLAPAVEAAVKDRPGLGVVVSLCGTPADPQDRDRQAAALCEAGADVFASNAEATRHALSLVEGSLVEGISG
;
A
#
# COMPACT_ATOMS: atom_id res chain seq x y z
N LEU A 1 0.53 2.37 3.67
CA LEU A 1 1.14 3.59 3.11
C LEU A 1 0.13 4.28 2.21
N PHE A 2 -0.64 5.22 2.76
CA PHE A 2 -1.80 5.80 2.08
C PHE A 2 -1.54 7.23 1.59
N ALA A 3 -2.10 7.60 0.44
CA ALA A 3 -2.22 8.98 -0.01
C ALA A 3 -3.59 9.58 0.31
N GLY A 4 -4.63 8.76 0.44
CA GLY A 4 -5.98 9.19 0.84
C GLY A 4 -6.29 8.85 2.30
N GLY A 5 -6.51 9.88 3.12
CA GLY A 5 -6.84 9.71 4.54
C GLY A 5 -8.07 8.85 4.80
N THR A 6 -9.14 9.00 4.01
CA THR A 6 -10.34 8.16 4.16
C THR A 6 -10.09 6.68 3.85
N LEU A 7 -9.21 6.37 2.89
CA LEU A 7 -8.82 4.99 2.60
C LEU A 7 -7.99 4.41 3.75
N ARG A 8 -7.10 5.23 4.34
CA ARG A 8 -6.36 4.86 5.54
C ARG A 8 -7.30 4.58 6.72
N ASP A 9 -8.26 5.46 6.97
CA ASP A 9 -9.24 5.32 8.07
C ASP A 9 -10.11 4.06 7.90
N GLU A 10 -10.56 3.76 6.67
CA GLU A 10 -11.31 2.54 6.37
C GLU A 10 -10.45 1.29 6.60
N ALA A 11 -9.21 1.28 6.11
CA ALA A 11 -8.29 0.17 6.32
C ALA A 11 -7.99 -0.04 7.81
N GLU A 12 -7.82 1.05 8.57
CA GLU A 12 -7.59 1.00 10.01
C GLU A 12 -8.80 0.45 10.76
N MET A 13 -10.02 0.85 10.37
CA MET A 13 -11.25 0.31 10.95
C MET A 13 -11.35 -1.21 10.76
N ILE A 14 -11.07 -1.69 9.54
CA ILE A 14 -11.08 -3.13 9.22
C ILE A 14 -9.99 -3.87 9.99
N ALA A 15 -8.77 -3.31 10.05
CA ALA A 15 -7.67 -3.90 10.80
C ALA A 15 -7.96 -3.98 12.30
N ARG A 16 -8.60 -2.97 12.89
CA ARG A 16 -9.00 -2.98 14.31
C ARG A 16 -10.06 -4.03 14.61
N ASP A 17 -10.99 -4.25 13.69
CA ASP A 17 -12.02 -5.30 13.83
C ASP A 17 -11.38 -6.71 13.86
N ALA A 18 -10.35 -6.94 13.03
CA ALA A 18 -9.66 -8.22 12.95
C ALA A 18 -8.59 -8.43 14.05
N LEU A 19 -7.75 -7.42 14.31
CA LEU A 19 -6.52 -7.55 15.12
C LEU A 19 -6.64 -6.89 16.51
N GLY A 20 -7.71 -6.14 16.76
CA GLY A 20 -7.93 -5.35 17.97
C GLY A 20 -7.40 -3.91 17.88
N TRP A 21 -7.59 -3.15 18.96
CA TRP A 21 -7.43 -1.68 18.97
C TRP A 21 -5.98 -1.20 19.03
N GLU A 22 -5.08 -1.97 19.65
CA GLU A 22 -3.67 -1.60 19.87
C GLU A 22 -2.79 -2.01 18.68
N LEU A 23 -3.11 -1.52 17.48
CA LEU A 23 -2.43 -1.91 16.23
C LEU A 23 -0.92 -1.66 16.27
N GLU A 24 -0.48 -0.47 16.70
CA GLU A 24 0.95 -0.13 16.74
C GLU A 24 1.73 -1.00 17.73
N ALA A 25 1.17 -1.27 18.91
CA ALA A 25 1.79 -2.16 19.90
C ALA A 25 1.90 -3.60 19.39
N ARG A 26 1.12 -3.97 18.36
CA ARG A 26 1.17 -5.25 17.65
C ARG A 26 2.03 -5.21 16.38
N GLY A 27 2.70 -4.09 16.10
CA GLY A 27 3.58 -3.92 14.96
C GLY A 27 2.88 -3.52 13.66
N HIS A 28 1.60 -3.12 13.70
CA HIS A 28 0.86 -2.68 12.52
C HIS A 28 0.74 -1.16 12.47
N ARG A 29 1.14 -0.56 11.35
CA ARG A 29 1.13 0.89 11.16
C ARG A 29 0.43 1.26 9.85
N LEU A 30 -0.49 2.23 9.93
CA LEU A 30 -1.17 2.80 8.79
C LEU A 30 -0.90 4.30 8.74
N THR A 31 -0.06 4.73 7.81
CA THR A 31 0.31 6.15 7.66
C THR A 31 -0.46 6.80 6.51
N ASP A 32 -1.07 7.95 6.79
CA ASP A 32 -1.63 8.87 5.79
C ASP A 32 -0.60 9.94 5.43
N PHE A 33 -0.01 9.82 4.23
CA PHE A 33 0.95 10.79 3.72
C PHE A 33 0.27 12.04 3.15
N GLY A 34 -1.06 12.03 2.99
CA GLY A 34 -1.83 13.20 2.57
C GLY A 34 -2.02 14.24 3.69
N ASP A 35 -1.79 13.84 4.94
CA ASP A 35 -1.87 14.73 6.10
C ASP A 35 -0.93 15.94 5.99
N ASP A 36 -1.37 17.08 6.51
CA ASP A 36 -0.63 18.35 6.56
C ASP A 36 0.79 18.21 7.13
N ALA A 37 1.00 17.26 8.05
CA ALA A 37 2.32 16.96 8.61
C ALA A 37 3.34 16.53 7.55
N TYR A 38 2.89 15.85 6.48
CA TYR A 38 3.73 15.33 5.40
C TYR A 38 3.75 16.24 4.16
N THR A 39 2.71 17.07 3.99
CA THR A 39 2.53 17.92 2.79
C THR A 39 2.98 19.37 2.97
N ARG A 40 3.38 19.79 4.18
CA ARG A 40 3.87 21.16 4.42
C ARG A 40 5.09 21.50 3.56
N GLY A 41 4.89 22.37 2.58
CA GLY A 41 5.94 22.81 1.64
C GLY A 41 6.26 21.79 0.54
N ARG A 42 5.39 20.80 0.32
CA ARG A 42 5.54 19.73 -0.67
C ARG A 42 4.23 19.52 -1.43
N ALA A 43 4.30 18.89 -2.60
CA ALA A 43 3.09 18.49 -3.30
C ALA A 43 2.40 17.34 -2.55
N HIS A 44 1.08 17.23 -2.68
CA HIS A 44 0.32 16.13 -2.09
C HIS A 44 0.79 14.78 -2.68
N PRO A 45 0.79 13.65 -1.94
CA PRO A 45 1.31 12.38 -2.42
C PRO A 45 0.60 11.76 -3.63
N MET A 46 -0.60 12.25 -3.93
CA MET A 46 -1.29 11.90 -5.18
C MET A 46 -0.62 12.54 -6.41
N ILE A 47 0.08 13.67 -6.23
CA ILE A 47 0.80 14.41 -7.28
C ILE A 47 2.29 14.02 -7.27
N ASP A 48 2.90 13.95 -6.08
CA ASP A 48 4.32 13.62 -5.92
C ASP A 48 4.47 12.45 -4.94
N PRO A 49 4.72 11.22 -5.41
CA PRO A 49 4.79 10.04 -4.55
C PRO A 49 6.14 9.89 -3.83
N THR A 50 7.06 10.86 -3.89
CA THR A 50 8.43 10.73 -3.38
C THR A 50 8.49 10.21 -1.94
N LEU A 51 7.77 10.83 -1.00
CA LEU A 51 7.77 10.40 0.40
C LEU A 51 7.19 8.99 0.60
N ARG A 52 6.18 8.63 -0.21
CA ARG A 52 5.59 7.28 -0.16
C ARG A 52 6.55 6.24 -0.69
N LEU A 53 7.31 6.55 -1.73
CA LEU A 53 8.34 5.67 -2.28
C LEU A 53 9.54 5.52 -1.34
N GLU A 54 9.93 6.58 -0.63
CA GLU A 54 10.94 6.49 0.45
C GLU A 54 10.46 5.57 1.58
N ALA A 55 9.22 5.75 2.03
CA ALA A 55 8.63 4.89 3.05
C ALA A 55 8.50 3.44 2.59
N LEU A 56 8.06 3.19 1.35
CA LEU A 56 8.00 1.84 0.78
C LEU A 56 9.37 1.14 0.89
N ARG A 57 10.44 1.80 0.45
CA ARG A 57 11.80 1.23 0.51
C ARG A 57 12.27 1.01 1.95
N ALA A 58 11.97 1.94 2.85
CA ALA A 58 12.37 1.83 4.25
C ALA A 58 11.66 0.66 4.95
N GLU A 59 10.33 0.55 4.79
CA GLU A 59 9.55 -0.54 5.38
C GLU A 59 9.88 -1.89 4.72
N ALA A 60 10.13 -1.92 3.40
CA ALA A 60 10.60 -3.11 2.71
C ALA A 60 11.98 -3.59 3.21
N ALA A 61 12.84 -2.69 3.68
CA ALA A 61 14.14 -3.06 4.26
C ALA A 61 14.04 -3.56 5.71
N ASP A 62 12.90 -3.37 6.39
CA ASP A 62 12.68 -3.80 7.77
C ASP A 62 12.28 -5.28 7.81
N ASP A 63 13.04 -6.11 8.51
CA ASP A 63 12.76 -7.54 8.69
C ASP A 63 11.46 -7.80 9.48
N GLY A 64 11.01 -6.82 10.27
CA GLY A 64 9.73 -6.86 10.97
C GLY A 64 8.51 -6.60 10.07
N CYS A 65 8.69 -6.08 8.86
CA CYS A 65 7.60 -5.82 7.93
C CYS A 65 7.31 -7.05 7.07
N GLY A 66 6.14 -7.66 7.27
CA GLY A 66 5.67 -8.80 6.46
C GLY A 66 4.74 -8.43 5.30
N VAL A 67 4.05 -7.29 5.40
CA VAL A 67 3.08 -6.85 4.38
C VAL A 67 3.09 -5.33 4.23
N LEU A 68 3.16 -4.86 2.98
CA LEU A 68 2.94 -3.47 2.59
C LEU A 68 1.57 -3.32 1.94
N LEU A 69 0.69 -2.54 2.56
CA LEU A 69 -0.59 -2.13 1.96
C LEU A 69 -0.50 -0.68 1.45
N LEU A 70 -0.79 -0.46 0.17
CA LEU A 70 -0.74 0.85 -0.48
C LEU A 70 -2.07 1.18 -1.16
N ASP A 71 -2.36 2.47 -1.32
CA ASP A 71 -3.42 2.96 -2.22
C ASP A 71 -2.83 3.64 -3.48
N VAL A 72 -3.51 3.50 -4.60
CA VAL A 72 -3.27 4.29 -5.81
C VAL A 72 -4.59 4.92 -6.20
N VAL A 73 -4.66 6.24 -6.12
CA VAL A 73 -5.86 7.02 -6.45
C VAL A 73 -5.64 7.69 -7.79
N LEU A 74 -6.46 7.33 -8.79
CA LEU A 74 -6.42 7.88 -10.14
C LEU A 74 -7.35 9.08 -10.27
N GLY A 75 -7.29 9.72 -11.44
CA GLY A 75 -8.16 10.83 -11.79
C GLY A 75 -7.41 12.14 -12.03
N HIS A 76 -8.18 13.20 -12.23
CA HIS A 76 -7.64 14.50 -12.59
C HIS A 76 -6.81 15.09 -11.44
N GLY A 77 -5.60 15.53 -11.75
CA GLY A 77 -4.69 16.13 -10.76
C GLY A 77 -3.88 15.11 -9.96
N ALA A 78 -4.04 13.80 -10.19
CA ALA A 78 -3.07 12.82 -9.74
C ALA A 78 -1.89 12.71 -10.72
N GLU A 79 -0.82 12.07 -10.29
CA GLU A 79 0.33 11.72 -11.11
C GLU A 79 -0.12 11.08 -12.45
N PRO A 80 0.41 11.51 -13.61
CA PRO A 80 0.01 10.98 -14.91
C PRO A 80 0.27 9.49 -15.11
N ASP A 81 1.30 8.93 -14.46
CA ASP A 81 1.59 7.49 -14.52
C ASP A 81 2.11 6.93 -13.17
N PRO A 82 1.21 6.70 -12.19
CA PRO A 82 1.60 6.24 -10.86
C PRO A 82 2.38 4.92 -10.89
N SER A 83 1.99 3.99 -11.75
CA SER A 83 2.62 2.67 -11.89
C SER A 83 4.05 2.77 -12.40
N ALA A 84 4.38 3.71 -13.29
CA ALA A 84 5.75 3.89 -13.76
C ALA A 84 6.74 4.25 -12.63
N LEU A 85 6.24 4.87 -11.55
CA LEU A 85 7.04 5.22 -10.38
C LEU A 85 6.99 4.14 -9.29
N LEU A 86 5.82 3.53 -9.06
CA LEU A 86 5.61 2.53 -8.00
C LEU A 86 6.11 1.14 -8.39
N ALA A 87 5.85 0.67 -9.61
CA ALA A 87 6.18 -0.69 -10.04
C ALA A 87 7.67 -1.04 -9.85
N PRO A 88 8.65 -0.19 -10.22
CA PRO A 88 10.06 -0.50 -9.97
C PRO A 88 10.41 -0.62 -8.47
N ALA A 89 9.73 0.14 -7.61
CA ALA A 89 9.96 0.06 -6.17
C ALA A 89 9.33 -1.20 -5.56
N VAL A 90 8.15 -1.60 -6.05
CA VAL A 90 7.49 -2.86 -5.69
C VAL A 90 8.33 -4.06 -6.11
N GLU A 91 8.78 -4.09 -7.38
CA GLU A 91 9.58 -5.18 -7.92
C GLU A 91 10.88 -5.37 -7.13
N ALA A 92 11.56 -4.26 -6.81
CA ALA A 92 12.76 -4.30 -5.98
C ALA A 92 12.48 -4.87 -4.57
N ALA A 93 11.41 -4.40 -3.92
CA ALA A 93 11.03 -4.85 -2.58
C ALA A 93 10.72 -6.35 -2.54
N VAL A 94 9.90 -6.84 -3.47
CA VAL A 94 9.52 -8.27 -3.54
C VAL A 94 10.73 -9.15 -3.86
N LYS A 95 11.62 -8.68 -4.74
CA LYS A 95 12.84 -9.40 -5.10
C LYS A 95 13.85 -9.49 -3.96
N ASP A 96 14.07 -8.38 -3.26
CA ASP A 96 15.07 -8.30 -2.18
C ASP A 96 14.57 -8.99 -0.89
N ARG A 97 13.24 -9.10 -0.71
CA ARG A 97 12.61 -9.75 0.44
C ARG A 97 11.59 -10.82 0.01
N PRO A 98 12.06 -12.03 -0.33
CA PRO A 98 11.18 -13.16 -0.58
C PRO A 98 10.26 -13.40 0.62
N GLY A 99 8.94 -13.31 0.40
CA GLY A 99 7.92 -13.44 1.44
C GLY A 99 7.28 -12.13 1.90
N LEU A 100 7.81 -10.97 1.50
CA LEU A 100 7.14 -9.69 1.69
C LEU A 100 5.92 -9.60 0.77
N GLY A 101 4.72 -9.50 1.36
CA GLY A 101 3.48 -9.26 0.61
C GLY A 101 3.37 -7.78 0.24
N VAL A 102 3.05 -7.46 -1.02
CA VAL A 102 2.71 -6.09 -1.43
C VAL A 102 1.28 -6.09 -1.98
N VAL A 103 0.41 -5.30 -1.36
CA VAL A 103 -1.01 -5.22 -1.68
C VAL A 103 -1.37 -3.78 -2.05
N VAL A 104 -2.08 -3.60 -3.16
CA VAL A 104 -2.48 -2.29 -3.66
C VAL A 104 -3.99 -2.18 -3.80
N SER A 105 -4.58 -1.18 -3.15
CA SER A 105 -5.94 -0.70 -3.46
C SER A 105 -5.87 0.33 -4.59
N LEU A 106 -6.27 -0.06 -5.80
CA LEU A 106 -6.35 0.81 -6.97
C LEU A 106 -7.74 1.45 -7.07
N CYS A 107 -7.85 2.69 -6.59
CA CYS A 107 -9.07 3.49 -6.65
C CYS A 107 -9.07 4.32 -7.94
N GLY A 108 -9.97 3.98 -8.86
CA GLY A 108 -10.12 4.69 -10.13
C GLY A 108 -11.08 3.96 -11.06
N THR A 109 -11.33 4.57 -12.22
CA THR A 109 -12.26 4.11 -13.24
C THR A 109 -11.56 3.95 -14.59
N PRO A 110 -12.12 3.15 -15.52
CA PRO A 110 -11.59 3.10 -16.89
C PRO A 110 -11.64 4.43 -17.66
N ALA A 111 -12.37 5.43 -17.15
CA ALA A 111 -12.46 6.75 -17.76
C ALA A 111 -11.36 7.72 -17.28
N ASP A 112 -10.57 7.34 -16.27
CA ASP A 112 -9.50 8.18 -15.75
C ASP A 112 -8.29 8.23 -16.71
N PRO A 113 -7.59 9.39 -16.79
CA PRO A 113 -6.56 9.62 -17.79
C PRO A 113 -5.33 8.69 -17.69
N GLN A 114 -5.13 8.05 -16.54
CA GLN A 114 -3.99 7.16 -16.27
C GLN A 114 -4.13 5.75 -16.86
N ASP A 115 -5.30 5.40 -17.42
CA ASP A 115 -5.64 4.03 -17.86
C ASP A 115 -5.57 3.02 -16.70
N ARG A 116 -6.68 2.89 -15.95
CA ARG A 116 -6.76 2.05 -14.75
C ARG A 116 -6.26 0.61 -14.99
N ASP A 117 -6.63 0.01 -16.11
CA ASP A 117 -6.33 -1.41 -16.35
C ASP A 117 -4.84 -1.60 -16.68
N ARG A 118 -4.22 -0.64 -17.38
CA ARG A 118 -2.77 -0.60 -17.55
C ARG A 118 -2.05 -0.42 -16.22
N GLN A 119 -2.52 0.48 -15.35
CA GLN A 119 -1.92 0.69 -14.01
C GLN A 119 -1.97 -0.59 -13.18
N ALA A 120 -3.11 -1.29 -13.18
CA ALA A 120 -3.27 -2.56 -12.49
C ALA A 120 -2.31 -3.63 -13.01
N ALA A 121 -2.23 -3.80 -14.34
CA ALA A 121 -1.36 -4.79 -14.96
C ALA A 121 0.12 -4.57 -14.60
N ALA A 122 0.61 -3.33 -14.70
CA ALA A 122 2.00 -3.02 -14.36
C ALA A 122 2.35 -3.29 -12.90
N LEU A 123 1.42 -3.03 -11.97
CA LEU A 123 1.63 -3.31 -10.54
C LEU A 123 1.58 -4.82 -10.25
N CYS A 124 0.68 -5.57 -10.91
CA CYS A 124 0.66 -7.03 -10.81
C CYS A 124 1.93 -7.67 -11.37
N GLU A 125 2.42 -7.19 -12.53
CA GLU A 125 3.68 -7.66 -13.12
C GLU A 125 4.88 -7.40 -12.21
N ALA A 126 4.86 -6.31 -11.43
CA ALA A 126 5.88 -6.02 -10.43
C ALA A 126 5.79 -6.91 -9.16
N GLY A 127 4.74 -7.72 -9.03
CA GLY A 127 4.55 -8.64 -7.91
C GLY A 127 3.61 -8.16 -6.82
N ALA A 128 2.79 -7.12 -7.06
CA ALA A 128 1.74 -6.71 -6.12
C ALA A 128 0.40 -7.42 -6.38
N ASP A 129 -0.32 -7.73 -5.31
CA ASP A 129 -1.74 -8.10 -5.38
C ASP A 129 -2.59 -6.83 -5.46
N VAL A 130 -3.32 -6.64 -6.58
CA VAL A 130 -4.06 -5.42 -6.86
C VAL A 130 -5.57 -5.65 -6.74
N PHE A 131 -6.24 -4.80 -5.97
CA PHE A 131 -7.68 -4.84 -5.74
C PHE A 131 -8.33 -3.50 -6.10
N ALA A 132 -9.56 -3.54 -6.60
CA ALA A 132 -10.35 -2.34 -6.86
C ALA A 132 -11.07 -1.79 -5.62
N SER A 133 -11.10 -2.57 -4.53
CA SER A 133 -11.69 -2.18 -3.25
C SER A 133 -10.63 -2.11 -2.16
N ASN A 134 -10.57 -0.99 -1.46
CA ASN A 134 -9.69 -0.81 -0.30
C ASN A 134 -10.02 -1.79 0.84
N ALA A 135 -11.30 -2.11 1.01
CA ALA A 135 -11.73 -3.09 1.98
C ALA A 135 -11.28 -4.52 1.62
N GLU A 136 -11.33 -4.90 0.34
CA GLU A 136 -10.81 -6.20 -0.12
C GLU A 136 -9.28 -6.27 0.00
N ALA A 137 -8.58 -5.23 -0.44
CA ALA A 137 -7.13 -5.10 -0.29
C ALA A 137 -6.70 -5.26 1.19
N THR A 138 -7.40 -4.59 2.10
CA THR A 138 -7.10 -4.65 3.53
C THR A 138 -7.31 -6.05 4.08
N ARG A 139 -8.44 -6.71 3.78
CA ARG A 139 -8.69 -8.09 4.23
C ARG A 139 -7.67 -9.08 3.68
N HIS A 140 -7.26 -8.90 2.42
CA HIS A 140 -6.20 -9.71 1.83
C HIS A 140 -4.87 -9.51 2.57
N ALA A 141 -4.46 -8.26 2.80
CA ALA A 141 -3.26 -7.93 3.56
C ALA A 141 -3.26 -8.57 4.97
N LEU A 142 -4.40 -8.54 5.67
CA LEU A 142 -4.55 -9.17 6.98
C LEU A 142 -4.40 -10.70 6.92
N SER A 143 -4.94 -11.34 5.87
CA SER A 143 -4.81 -12.79 5.70
C SER A 143 -3.34 -13.23 5.50
N LEU A 144 -2.51 -12.38 4.88
CA LEU A 144 -1.08 -12.63 4.71
C LEU A 144 -0.32 -12.53 6.05
N VAL A 145 -0.71 -11.57 6.90
CA VAL A 145 -0.16 -11.44 8.25
C VAL A 145 -0.50 -12.66 9.10
N GLU A 146 -1.75 -13.13 9.06
CA GLU A 146 -2.18 -14.31 9.82
C GLU A 146 -1.52 -15.59 9.31
N GLY A 147 -1.41 -15.78 7.99
CA GLY A 147 -0.72 -16.93 7.39
C GLY A 147 0.76 -17.02 7.81
N SER A 148 1.44 -15.88 7.89
CA SER A 148 2.84 -15.80 8.35
C SER A 148 3.01 -16.18 9.83
N LEU A 149 2.00 -15.96 10.67
CA LEU A 149 2.05 -16.33 12.09
C LEU A 149 1.91 -17.84 12.31
N VAL A 150 1.25 -18.58 11.41
CA VAL A 150 1.05 -20.04 11.57
C VAL A 150 2.30 -20.83 11.19
N GLU A 151 3.09 -20.36 10.22
CA GLU A 151 4.34 -21.02 9.82
C GLU A 151 5.46 -20.87 10.89
N GLY A 152 5.39 -19.84 11.74
CA GLY A 152 6.37 -19.59 12.82
C GLY A 152 6.23 -20.45 14.08
N ILE A 153 5.16 -21.25 14.23
CA ILE A 153 4.88 -22.05 15.45
C ILE A 153 5.23 -23.54 15.25
N SER A 154 5.73 -23.92 14.06
CA SER A 154 6.09 -25.31 13.73
C SER A 154 7.60 -25.62 13.79
N GLY A 155 8.37 -24.87 14.59
CA GLY A 155 9.82 -25.06 14.79
C GLY A 155 10.19 -25.61 16.15
#